data_AF-A0AAW1H371-F1
#
_entry.id   AF-A0AAW1H371-F1
#
_cell.length_a   1.000
_cell.length_b   1.000
_cell.length_c   1.000
_cell.angle_alpha   90.00
_cell.angle_beta   90.00
_cell.angle_gamma   90.00
#
_symmetry.space_group_name_H-M   'P 1'
#
loop_
_entity.id
_entity.type
_entity.pdbx_description
1 polymer ?
#
loop_
_entity_poly.entity_id
_entity_poly.type
_entity_poly.pdbx_seq_one_letter_code
_entity_poly.pdbx_strand_id
1 'polypeptide(L)'
;MARWQHSVAEMDQVAFYKGNATYVDFFPLLAEAMELNKNFVATSGIDATFAERFTTYRRNQLMYAGTNFLYTLRAVHPKEEDMPGFYADFSLNALDNSLLEYPEGIRLMGLLKTSSDLALSKTLGARPTTAVLLENNLGALSTDALKGEMILLSAKALKTYDEMQVLKTQFLEEIKRTGIEARFDELMLSKASLAKGETAIPFVFEDASGKAYSLSYFEGKTVYIDVWATWCAPCRKELPYLKELHEKFKKNKNLVFVSISTDAVKDYEKWKKMRNCMKSLRRIRTLYL
;
A
#
# COMPACT_ATOMS: atom_id res chain seq x y z
N MET A 1 -1.23 28.95 16.96
CA MET A 1 -2.13 28.18 16.07
C MET A 1 -3.37 28.96 15.64
N ALA A 2 -4.24 29.42 16.55
CA ALA A 2 -5.47 30.15 16.18
C ALA A 2 -5.24 31.37 15.27
N ARG A 3 -4.22 32.20 15.57
CA ARG A 3 -3.86 33.36 14.73
C ARG A 3 -3.58 32.96 13.27
N TRP A 4 -2.83 31.88 13.08
CA TRP A 4 -2.54 31.37 11.75
C TRP A 4 -3.80 30.89 11.04
N GLN A 5 -4.60 30.05 11.71
CA GLN A 5 -5.85 29.51 11.15
C GLN A 5 -6.82 30.62 10.74
N HIS A 6 -6.90 31.69 11.53
CA HIS A 6 -7.69 32.85 11.18
C HIS A 6 -7.15 33.56 9.92
N SER A 7 -5.83 33.77 9.83
CA SER A 7 -5.20 34.45 8.70
C SER A 7 -5.34 33.69 7.37
N VAL A 8 -5.38 32.36 7.39
CA VAL A 8 -5.50 31.54 6.15
C VAL A 8 -6.91 31.01 5.90
N ALA A 9 -7.88 31.40 6.73
CA ALA A 9 -9.24 30.86 6.67
C ALA A 9 -9.90 31.09 5.30
N GLU A 10 -9.74 32.27 4.71
CA GLU A 10 -10.33 32.57 3.39
C GLU A 10 -9.69 31.73 2.27
N MET A 11 -8.37 31.59 2.29
CA MET A 11 -7.64 30.71 1.37
C MET A 11 -8.17 29.28 1.48
N ASP A 12 -8.32 28.73 2.69
CA ASP A 12 -8.86 27.38 2.89
C ASP A 12 -10.32 27.27 2.42
N GLN A 13 -11.15 28.29 2.67
CA GLN A 13 -12.53 28.33 2.15
C GLN A 13 -12.57 28.25 0.63
N VAL A 14 -11.71 29.00 -0.06
CA VAL A 14 -11.58 28.97 -1.52
C VAL A 14 -11.02 27.63 -2.01
N ALA A 15 -10.00 27.10 -1.34
CA ALA A 15 -9.31 25.87 -1.71
C ALA A 15 -10.22 24.63 -1.64
N PHE A 16 -11.04 24.53 -0.60
CA PHE A 16 -11.73 23.29 -0.25
C PHE A 16 -13.25 23.33 -0.38
N TYR A 17 -13.89 24.51 -0.27
CA TYR A 17 -15.34 24.60 -0.10
C TYR A 17 -16.05 25.44 -1.17
N LYS A 18 -15.42 26.48 -1.73
CA LYS A 18 -16.01 27.31 -2.80
C LYS A 18 -15.74 26.72 -4.18
N GLY A 19 -16.59 25.81 -4.65
CA GLY A 19 -16.42 25.10 -5.93
C GLY A 19 -16.47 25.99 -7.19
N ASN A 20 -17.03 27.20 -7.09
CA ASN A 20 -17.10 28.16 -8.20
C ASN A 20 -15.88 29.10 -8.30
N ALA A 21 -14.99 29.10 -7.30
CA ALA A 21 -13.80 29.93 -7.33
C ALA A 21 -12.79 29.44 -8.37
N THR A 22 -12.04 30.38 -8.95
CA THR A 22 -11.02 30.17 -9.98
C THR A 22 -9.64 30.50 -9.45
N TYR A 23 -8.59 30.23 -10.24
CA TYR A 23 -7.21 30.54 -9.84
C TYR A 23 -6.99 32.04 -9.61
N VAL A 24 -7.78 32.90 -10.27
CA VAL A 24 -7.77 34.36 -10.08
C VAL A 24 -8.16 34.74 -8.64
N ASP A 25 -9.11 34.01 -8.05
CA ASP A 25 -9.54 34.21 -6.66
C ASP A 25 -8.53 33.62 -5.67
N PHE A 26 -7.93 32.47 -6.02
CA PHE A 26 -7.14 31.67 -5.09
C PHE A 26 -5.66 32.07 -5.03
N PHE A 27 -5.02 32.37 -6.17
CA PHE A 27 -3.58 32.60 -6.22
C PHE A 27 -3.12 33.81 -5.39
N PRO A 28 -3.84 34.95 -5.38
CA PRO A 28 -3.48 36.07 -4.50
C PRO A 28 -3.51 35.67 -3.02
N LEU A 29 -4.55 34.93 -2.59
CA LEU A 29 -4.69 34.47 -1.21
C LEU A 29 -3.57 33.52 -0.80
N LEU A 30 -3.20 32.58 -1.68
CA LEU A 30 -2.09 31.68 -1.43
C LEU A 30 -0.75 32.44 -1.36
N ALA A 31 -0.52 33.40 -2.26
CA ALA A 31 0.70 34.21 -2.27
C ALA A 31 0.85 35.01 -0.95
N GLU A 32 -0.24 35.62 -0.49
CA GLU A 32 -0.28 36.32 0.80
C GLU A 32 0.01 35.35 1.96
N ALA A 33 -0.63 34.18 1.97
CA ALA A 33 -0.42 33.17 3.02
C ALA A 33 1.01 32.63 3.03
N MET A 34 1.66 32.48 1.88
CA MET A 34 3.06 32.09 1.77
C MET A 34 4.00 33.17 2.31
N GLU A 35 3.74 34.43 2.01
CA GLU A 35 4.54 35.54 2.54
C GLU A 35 4.35 35.71 4.05
N LEU A 36 3.11 35.53 4.54
CA LEU A 36 2.82 35.46 5.96
C LEU A 36 3.58 34.32 6.64
N ASN A 37 3.68 33.14 6.01
CA ASN A 37 4.38 32.00 6.58
C ASN A 37 5.88 32.26 6.77
N LYS A 38 6.53 32.89 5.79
CA LYS A 38 7.96 33.29 5.90
C LYS A 38 8.19 34.24 7.07
N ASN A 39 7.26 35.17 7.27
CA ASN A 39 7.37 36.22 8.28
C ASN A 39 6.60 35.88 9.58
N PHE A 40 6.19 34.61 9.77
CA PHE A 40 5.35 34.24 10.90
C PHE A 40 6.17 34.20 12.20
N VAL A 41 5.97 35.20 13.06
CA VAL A 41 6.67 35.30 14.36
C VAL A 41 5.89 34.60 15.47
N ALA A 42 6.46 33.55 16.07
CA ALA A 42 5.86 32.90 17.23
C ALA A 42 5.72 33.87 18.42
N THR A 43 4.67 33.71 19.23
CA THR A 43 4.54 34.46 20.48
C THR A 43 5.69 34.12 21.44
N SER A 44 6.14 35.08 22.23
CA SER A 44 7.15 34.87 23.26
C SER A 44 6.74 33.77 24.25
N GLY A 45 7.69 32.94 24.67
CA GLY A 45 7.46 31.88 25.67
C GLY A 45 6.90 30.57 25.09
N ILE A 46 6.85 30.42 23.77
CA ILE A 46 6.49 29.17 23.11
C ILE A 46 7.69 28.23 23.06
N ASP A 47 7.42 26.95 23.30
CA ASP A 47 8.40 25.86 23.20
C ASP A 47 9.03 25.79 21.79
N ALA A 48 10.35 25.57 21.75
CA ALA A 48 11.11 25.58 20.50
C ALA A 48 10.72 24.43 19.57
N THR A 49 10.52 23.22 20.11
CA THR A 49 10.10 22.05 19.34
C THR A 49 8.70 22.27 18.75
N PHE A 50 7.78 22.85 19.52
CA PHE A 50 6.47 23.25 18.99
C PHE A 50 6.60 24.29 17.88
N ALA A 51 7.44 25.32 18.06
CA ALA A 51 7.62 26.38 17.06
C ALA A 51 8.14 25.83 15.73
N GLU A 52 9.09 24.89 15.78
CA GLU A 52 9.62 24.18 14.61
C GLU A 52 8.53 23.34 13.94
N ARG A 53 7.88 22.43 14.67
CA ARG A 53 6.79 21.58 14.14
C ARG A 53 5.66 22.41 13.55
N PHE A 54 5.31 23.52 14.19
CA PHE A 54 4.26 24.40 13.71
C PHE A 54 4.68 25.12 12.42
N THR A 55 5.96 25.43 12.23
CA THR A 55 6.47 25.98 10.97
C THR A 55 6.31 24.98 9.84
N THR A 56 6.64 23.72 10.09
CA THR A 56 6.48 22.67 9.10
C THR A 56 5.03 22.33 8.81
N TYR A 57 4.16 22.35 9.83
CA TYR A 57 2.71 22.24 9.66
C TYR A 57 2.18 23.31 8.70
N ARG A 58 2.55 24.58 8.90
CA ARG A 58 2.11 25.68 8.02
C ARG A 58 2.57 25.48 6.58
N ARG A 59 3.84 25.11 6.39
CA ARG A 59 4.38 24.78 5.05
C ARG A 59 3.53 23.69 4.37
N ASN A 60 3.26 22.60 5.07
CA ASN A 60 2.50 21.46 4.53
C ASN A 60 1.02 21.82 4.28
N GLN A 61 0.41 22.69 5.10
CA GLN A 61 -0.94 23.21 4.86
C GLN A 61 -1.03 24.03 3.57
N LEU A 62 -0.09 24.95 3.35
CA LEU A 62 -0.05 25.76 2.13
C LEU A 62 0.17 24.92 0.88
N MET A 63 1.13 23.98 0.95
CA MET A 63 1.40 23.04 -0.14
C MET A 63 0.15 22.19 -0.43
N TYR A 64 -0.57 21.74 0.60
CA TYR A 64 -1.81 20.98 0.45
C TYR A 64 -2.94 21.79 -0.16
N ALA A 65 -3.23 22.99 0.36
CA ALA A 65 -4.26 23.86 -0.19
C ALA A 65 -4.00 24.18 -1.67
N GLY A 66 -2.76 24.55 -1.99
CA GLY A 66 -2.37 24.85 -3.35
C GLY A 66 -2.44 23.65 -4.28
N THR A 67 -1.85 22.52 -3.89
CA THR A 67 -1.90 21.29 -4.69
C THR A 67 -3.35 20.81 -4.87
N ASN A 68 -4.16 20.80 -3.81
CA ASN A 68 -5.56 20.41 -3.88
C ASN A 68 -6.35 21.32 -4.84
N PHE A 69 -6.14 22.63 -4.78
CA PHE A 69 -6.80 23.57 -5.68
C PHE A 69 -6.47 23.26 -7.15
N LEU A 70 -5.18 23.05 -7.47
CA LEU A 70 -4.74 22.79 -8.83
C LEU A 70 -5.34 21.51 -9.43
N TYR A 71 -5.52 20.47 -8.60
CA TYR A 71 -5.99 19.16 -9.04
C TYR A 71 -7.49 18.91 -8.80
N THR A 72 -8.21 19.90 -8.26
CA THR A 72 -9.68 19.87 -8.18
C THR A 72 -10.26 20.47 -9.46
N LEU A 73 -11.22 19.79 -10.09
CA LEU A 73 -11.89 20.29 -11.30
C LEU A 73 -12.61 21.62 -11.03
N ARG A 74 -12.32 22.63 -11.86
CA ARG A 74 -12.78 24.01 -11.72
C ARG A 74 -13.27 24.53 -13.07
N ALA A 75 -14.09 25.58 -13.05
CA ALA A 75 -14.64 26.19 -14.29
C ALA A 75 -13.53 26.70 -15.23
N VAL A 76 -12.43 27.19 -14.66
CA VAL A 76 -11.23 27.64 -15.39
C VAL A 76 -10.00 27.11 -14.66
N HIS A 77 -9.10 26.46 -15.38
CA HIS A 77 -7.83 25.97 -14.87
C HIS A 77 -6.66 26.85 -15.34
N PRO A 78 -5.68 27.14 -14.46
CA PRO A 78 -4.49 27.92 -14.83
C PRO A 78 -3.65 27.14 -15.85
N LYS A 79 -3.09 27.85 -16.83
CA LYS A 79 -2.01 27.32 -17.67
C LYS A 79 -0.69 27.44 -16.93
N GLU A 80 0.35 26.80 -17.46
CA GLU A 80 1.70 26.88 -16.89
C GLU A 80 2.21 28.33 -16.77
N GLU A 81 1.91 29.18 -17.75
CA GLU A 81 2.22 30.62 -17.75
C GLU A 81 1.48 31.42 -16.66
N ASP A 82 0.32 30.93 -16.21
CA ASP A 82 -0.46 31.54 -15.14
C ASP A 82 0.04 31.15 -13.74
N MET A 83 0.94 30.16 -13.64
CA MET A 83 1.43 29.63 -12.37
C MET A 83 2.58 30.50 -11.81
N PRO A 84 2.44 31.05 -10.61
CA PRO A 84 3.55 31.66 -9.89
C PRO A 84 4.76 30.73 -9.71
N GLY A 85 5.97 31.29 -9.70
CA GLY A 85 7.20 30.50 -9.53
C GLY A 85 7.29 29.74 -8.21
N PHE A 86 6.54 30.15 -7.18
CA PHE A 86 6.53 29.46 -5.88
C PHE A 86 5.88 28.06 -5.93
N TYR A 87 5.15 27.73 -7.00
CA TYR A 87 4.60 26.38 -7.20
C TYR A 87 5.67 25.35 -7.55
N ALA A 88 6.90 25.77 -7.90
CA ALA A 88 8.01 24.84 -8.14
C ALA A 88 8.32 23.96 -6.90
N ASP A 89 8.06 24.48 -5.71
CA ASP A 89 8.22 23.74 -4.46
C ASP A 89 7.10 22.71 -4.22
N PHE A 90 6.03 22.71 -5.03
CA PHE A 90 4.91 21.77 -4.88
C PHE A 90 5.21 20.52 -5.72
N SER A 91 6.26 19.82 -5.31
CA SER A 91 6.77 18.62 -5.98
C SER A 91 7.13 17.55 -4.97
N LEU A 92 7.25 16.31 -5.44
CA LEU A 92 7.67 15.18 -4.60
C LEU A 92 9.06 15.41 -3.98
N ASN A 93 9.96 16.11 -4.69
CA ASN A 93 11.32 16.40 -4.24
C ASN A 93 11.40 17.31 -3.02
N ALA A 94 10.36 18.13 -2.80
CA ALA A 94 10.29 19.05 -1.66
C ALA A 94 9.77 18.38 -0.37
N LEU A 95 9.36 17.11 -0.44
CA LEU A 95 8.80 16.39 0.70
C LEU A 95 9.89 15.85 1.62
N ASP A 96 9.58 15.86 2.92
CA ASP A 96 10.38 15.27 3.99
C ASP A 96 9.45 14.57 5.01
N ASN A 97 10.04 13.93 6.03
CA ASN A 97 9.29 13.12 7.00
C ASN A 97 8.25 13.90 7.81
N SER A 98 8.34 15.23 7.89
CA SER A 98 7.31 16.03 8.57
C SER A 98 5.94 15.91 7.92
N LEU A 99 5.88 15.49 6.65
CA LEU A 99 4.63 15.22 5.95
C LEU A 99 3.81 14.16 6.67
N LEU A 100 4.47 13.17 7.28
CA LEU A 100 3.80 12.08 8.01
C LEU A 100 3.19 12.56 9.34
N GLU A 101 3.61 13.72 9.85
CA GLU A 101 3.00 14.37 11.02
C GLU A 101 1.84 15.29 10.63
N TYR A 102 1.70 15.63 9.34
CA TYR A 102 0.62 16.46 8.85
C TYR A 102 -0.62 15.60 8.57
N PRO A 103 -1.82 15.94 9.13
CA PRO A 103 -3.02 15.10 9.00
C PRO A 103 -3.39 14.72 7.56
N GLU A 104 -3.22 15.65 6.62
CA GLU A 104 -3.52 15.44 5.20
C GLU A 104 -2.27 15.06 4.38
N GLY A 105 -1.17 14.68 5.03
CA GLY A 105 0.12 14.48 4.40
C GLY A 105 0.14 13.38 3.34
N ILE A 106 -0.50 12.25 3.61
CA ILE A 106 -0.65 11.16 2.64
C ILE A 106 -1.53 11.58 1.46
N ARG A 107 -2.55 12.42 1.70
CA ARG A 107 -3.41 12.95 0.64
C ARG A 107 -2.65 13.96 -0.23
N LEU A 108 -1.87 14.84 0.38
CA LEU A 108 -0.94 15.73 -0.33
C LEU A 108 0.04 14.92 -1.20
N MET A 109 0.70 13.91 -0.63
CA MET A 109 1.58 13.03 -1.40
C MET A 109 0.85 12.38 -2.58
N GLY A 110 -0.38 11.92 -2.38
CA GLY A 110 -1.20 11.34 -3.45
C GLY A 110 -1.50 12.32 -4.58
N LEU A 111 -1.83 13.57 -4.26
CA LEU A 111 -2.08 14.61 -5.28
C LEU A 111 -0.79 14.96 -6.05
N LEU A 112 0.33 15.10 -5.35
CA LEU A 112 1.65 15.33 -5.97
C LEU A 112 2.09 14.14 -6.82
N LYS A 113 1.75 12.91 -6.41
CA LYS A 113 1.94 11.72 -7.22
C LYS A 113 1.13 11.79 -8.51
N THR A 114 -0.15 12.16 -8.45
CA THR A 114 -0.98 12.32 -9.65
C THR A 114 -0.43 13.39 -10.59
N SER A 115 0.05 14.51 -10.05
CA SER A 115 0.79 15.55 -10.80
C SER A 115 1.99 14.96 -11.55
N SER A 116 2.86 14.26 -10.81
CA SER A 116 4.07 13.65 -11.34
C SER A 116 3.76 12.61 -12.42
N ASP A 117 2.79 11.72 -12.16
CA ASP A 117 2.36 10.69 -13.10
C ASP A 117 1.82 11.29 -14.41
N LEU A 118 1.07 12.39 -14.33
CA LEU A 118 0.58 13.10 -15.50
C LEU A 118 1.72 13.74 -16.31
N ALA A 119 2.69 14.36 -15.63
CA ALA A 119 3.87 14.92 -16.27
C ALA A 119 4.72 13.83 -16.95
N LEU A 120 5.01 12.74 -16.24
CA LEU A 120 5.75 11.58 -16.75
C LEU A 120 5.03 10.92 -17.94
N SER A 121 3.70 10.82 -17.90
CA SER A 121 2.94 10.25 -19.01
C SER A 121 3.05 11.10 -20.28
N LYS A 122 3.22 12.43 -20.17
CA LYS A 122 3.46 13.30 -21.33
C LYS A 122 4.87 13.14 -21.89
N THR A 123 5.87 12.94 -21.03
CA THR A 123 7.28 12.87 -21.43
C THR A 123 7.69 11.49 -21.94
N LEU A 124 7.21 10.42 -21.29
CA LEU A 124 7.53 9.03 -21.64
C LEU A 124 6.75 8.51 -22.85
N GLY A 125 5.71 9.23 -23.29
CA GLY A 125 4.91 8.87 -24.45
C GLY A 125 3.82 7.84 -24.12
N ALA A 126 3.92 6.62 -24.68
CA ALA A 126 2.92 5.56 -24.49
C ALA A 126 2.51 5.39 -23.01
N ARG A 127 1.26 4.98 -22.74
CA ARG A 127 0.71 4.84 -21.37
C ARG A 127 1.67 4.06 -20.46
N PRO A 128 2.44 4.73 -19.58
CA PRO A 128 3.44 4.05 -18.77
C PRO A 128 2.75 3.15 -17.75
N THR A 129 3.40 2.04 -17.38
CA THR A 129 2.86 1.14 -16.36
C THR A 129 3.00 1.76 -14.97
N THR A 130 2.19 1.30 -14.01
CA THR A 130 2.29 1.72 -12.60
C THR A 130 3.71 1.53 -12.05
N ALA A 131 4.40 0.47 -12.45
CA ALA A 131 5.78 0.20 -12.02
C ALA A 131 6.75 1.28 -12.50
N VAL A 132 6.69 1.67 -13.78
CA VAL A 132 7.55 2.72 -14.34
C VAL A 132 7.30 4.06 -13.66
N LEU A 133 6.03 4.41 -13.44
CA LEU A 133 5.66 5.63 -12.72
C LEU A 133 6.15 5.62 -11.27
N LEU A 134 5.96 4.50 -10.56
CA LEU A 134 6.43 4.33 -9.19
C LEU A 134 7.95 4.48 -9.10
N GLU A 135 8.72 3.84 -9.98
CA GLU A 135 10.18 3.93 -9.99
C GLU A 135 10.67 5.39 -10.08
N ASN A 136 10.08 6.18 -10.99
CA ASN A 136 10.40 7.61 -11.12
C ASN A 136 10.03 8.40 -9.85
N ASN A 137 8.84 8.15 -9.30
CA ASN A 137 8.37 8.81 -8.07
C ASN A 137 9.22 8.44 -6.84
N LEU A 138 9.77 7.22 -6.78
CA LEU A 138 10.69 6.83 -5.72
C LEU A 138 12.03 7.55 -5.83
N GLY A 139 12.51 7.82 -7.04
CA GLY A 139 13.72 8.61 -7.30
C GLY A 139 13.59 10.07 -6.83
N ALA A 140 12.37 10.61 -6.84
CA ALA A 140 12.05 11.95 -6.38
C ALA A 140 12.05 12.10 -4.84
N LEU A 141 11.86 11.02 -4.09
CA LEU A 141 11.70 11.08 -2.63
C LEU A 141 13.03 10.93 -1.89
N SER A 142 13.22 11.75 -0.86
CA SER A 142 14.48 11.84 -0.10
C SER A 142 14.61 10.80 1.01
N THR A 143 13.51 10.21 1.50
CA THR A 143 13.53 9.31 2.67
C THR A 143 12.82 7.99 2.44
N ASP A 144 13.23 6.96 3.19
CA ASP A 144 12.63 5.62 3.11
C ASP A 144 11.21 5.57 3.64
N ALA A 145 10.89 6.37 4.65
CA ALA A 145 9.53 6.48 5.17
C ALA A 145 8.56 6.98 4.09
N LEU A 146 8.94 8.02 3.33
CA LEU A 146 8.10 8.53 2.23
C LEU A 146 8.04 7.55 1.05
N LYS A 147 9.16 6.89 0.73
CA LYS A 147 9.19 5.84 -0.31
C LYS A 147 8.24 4.69 0.02
N GLY A 148 8.20 4.26 1.28
CA GLY A 148 7.26 3.24 1.76
C GLY A 148 5.80 3.66 1.53
N GLU A 149 5.43 4.89 1.91
CA GLU A 149 4.08 5.41 1.67
C GLU A 149 3.76 5.53 0.17
N MET A 150 4.73 5.93 -0.66
CA MET A 150 4.56 6.01 -2.11
C MET A 150 4.31 4.64 -2.76
N ILE A 151 4.99 3.59 -2.29
CA ILE A 151 4.74 2.20 -2.73
C ILE A 151 3.30 1.81 -2.35
N LEU A 152 2.89 2.05 -1.10
CA LEU A 152 1.54 1.71 -0.65
C LEU A 152 0.45 2.49 -1.39
N LEU A 153 0.66 3.78 -1.65
CA LEU A 153 -0.25 4.60 -2.47
C LEU A 153 -0.38 4.04 -3.89
N SER A 154 0.73 3.63 -4.50
CA SER A 154 0.73 3.05 -5.85
C SER A 154 0.05 1.69 -5.87
N ALA A 155 0.30 0.87 -4.86
CA ALA A 155 -0.31 -0.45 -4.69
C ALA A 155 -1.83 -0.34 -4.50
N LYS A 156 -2.34 0.67 -3.77
CA LYS A 156 -3.78 0.90 -3.59
C LYS A 156 -4.55 1.12 -4.90
N ALA A 157 -3.88 1.61 -5.94
CA ALA A 157 -4.48 1.84 -7.25
C ALA A 157 -4.64 0.54 -8.07
N LEU A 158 -3.93 -0.53 -7.69
CA LEU A 158 -4.05 -1.84 -8.33
C LEU A 158 -5.35 -2.53 -7.91
N LYS A 159 -5.92 -3.28 -8.84
CA LYS A 159 -7.26 -3.87 -8.71
C LYS A 159 -7.20 -5.33 -8.32
N THR A 160 -6.22 -6.07 -8.83
CA THR A 160 -6.15 -7.51 -8.66
C THR A 160 -5.00 -7.93 -7.76
N TYR A 161 -5.14 -9.12 -7.18
CA TYR A 161 -4.08 -9.77 -6.43
C TYR A 161 -2.83 -9.98 -7.31
N ASP A 162 -3.00 -10.43 -8.55
CA ASP A 162 -1.89 -10.71 -9.47
C ASP A 162 -1.07 -9.45 -9.81
N GLU A 163 -1.73 -8.31 -10.03
CA GLU A 163 -1.05 -7.01 -10.22
C GLU A 163 -0.20 -6.66 -8.98
N MET A 164 -0.75 -6.87 -7.79
CA MET A 164 -0.04 -6.64 -6.53
C MET A 164 1.16 -7.58 -6.37
N GLN A 165 1.06 -8.84 -6.81
CA GLN A 165 2.18 -9.79 -6.78
C GLN A 165 3.32 -9.38 -7.70
N VAL A 166 2.99 -8.93 -8.91
CA VAL A 166 3.99 -8.40 -9.86
C VAL A 166 4.70 -7.21 -9.25
N LEU A 167 3.95 -6.26 -8.67
CA LEU A 167 4.53 -5.09 -8.00
C LEU A 167 5.42 -5.50 -6.81
N LYS A 168 4.96 -6.41 -5.95
CA LYS A 168 5.75 -6.91 -4.80
C LYS A 168 7.06 -7.54 -5.25
N THR A 169 7.02 -8.28 -6.35
CA THR A 169 8.22 -8.96 -6.89
C THR A 169 9.22 -7.94 -7.43
N GLN A 170 8.74 -6.92 -8.16
CA GLN A 170 9.59 -5.88 -8.73
C GLN A 170 10.24 -4.98 -7.67
N PHE A 171 9.49 -4.63 -6.62
CA PHE A 171 9.93 -3.70 -5.57
C PHE A 171 10.25 -4.40 -4.25
N LEU A 172 10.61 -5.69 -4.28
CA LEU A 172 10.80 -6.50 -3.07
C LEU A 172 11.84 -5.90 -2.12
N GLU A 173 12.95 -5.41 -2.67
CA GLU A 173 14.04 -4.86 -1.88
C GLU A 173 13.68 -3.50 -1.29
N GLU A 174 12.95 -2.65 -2.02
CA GLU A 174 12.43 -1.38 -1.51
C GLU A 174 11.37 -1.61 -0.42
N ILE A 175 10.46 -2.57 -0.60
CA ILE A 175 9.46 -2.92 0.41
C ILE A 175 10.16 -3.35 1.70
N LYS A 176 11.17 -4.22 1.61
CA LYS A 176 11.98 -4.64 2.78
C LYS A 176 12.71 -3.48 3.43
N ARG A 177 13.40 -2.68 2.62
CA ARG A 177 14.22 -1.55 3.10
C ARG A 177 13.38 -0.50 3.82
N THR A 178 12.15 -0.27 3.34
CA THR A 178 11.23 0.72 3.93
C THR A 178 10.42 0.18 5.12
N GLY A 179 10.44 -1.13 5.39
CA GLY A 179 9.77 -1.75 6.53
C GLY A 179 8.24 -1.84 6.40
N ILE A 180 7.70 -1.79 5.17
CA ILE A 180 6.25 -1.78 4.92
C ILE A 180 5.66 -3.16 4.64
N GLU A 181 6.43 -4.24 4.73
CA GLU A 181 6.05 -5.59 4.27
C GLU A 181 4.68 -6.02 4.81
N ALA A 182 4.45 -5.87 6.12
CA ALA A 182 3.19 -6.27 6.74
C ALA A 182 1.99 -5.46 6.19
N ARG A 183 2.17 -4.15 5.98
CA ARG A 183 1.13 -3.26 5.43
C ARG A 183 0.87 -3.54 3.96
N PHE A 184 1.92 -3.86 3.21
CA PHE A 184 1.81 -4.23 1.80
C PHE A 184 1.07 -5.57 1.66
N ASP A 185 1.40 -6.55 2.51
CA ASP A 185 0.80 -7.88 2.49
C ASP A 185 -0.67 -7.85 2.91
N GLU A 186 -1.01 -7.06 3.93
CA GLU A 186 -2.41 -6.80 4.29
C GLU A 186 -3.19 -6.19 3.11
N LEU A 187 -2.61 -5.18 2.45
CA LEU A 187 -3.23 -4.56 1.29
C LEU A 187 -3.38 -5.55 0.12
N MET A 188 -2.36 -6.38 -0.15
CA MET A 188 -2.42 -7.41 -1.18
C MET A 188 -3.52 -8.43 -0.89
N LEU A 189 -3.59 -8.93 0.35
CA LEU A 189 -4.61 -9.89 0.77
C LEU A 189 -6.03 -9.31 0.67
N SER A 190 -6.20 -8.00 0.89
CA SER A 190 -7.49 -7.33 0.67
C SER A 190 -8.01 -7.39 -0.78
N LYS A 191 -7.12 -7.71 -1.74
CA LYS A 191 -7.45 -7.90 -3.17
C LYS A 191 -7.60 -9.36 -3.55
N ALA A 192 -7.30 -10.29 -2.64
CA ALA A 192 -7.41 -11.71 -2.91
C ALA A 192 -8.89 -12.13 -2.96
N SER A 193 -9.24 -12.98 -3.93
CA SER A 193 -10.55 -13.60 -4.04
C SER A 193 -10.44 -15.10 -3.83
N LEU A 194 -11.39 -15.67 -3.08
CA LEU A 194 -11.55 -17.11 -2.91
C LEU A 194 -12.79 -17.63 -3.66
N ALA A 195 -13.35 -16.81 -4.57
CA ALA A 195 -14.50 -17.20 -5.36
C ALA A 195 -14.16 -18.32 -6.36
N LYS A 196 -15.15 -19.15 -6.67
CA LYS A 196 -14.99 -20.23 -7.66
C LYS A 196 -14.65 -19.65 -9.04
N GLY A 197 -13.58 -20.16 -9.65
CA GLY A 197 -13.14 -19.76 -10.99
C GLY A 197 -12.02 -18.72 -10.98
N GLU A 198 -11.75 -18.10 -9.83
CA GLU A 198 -10.61 -17.20 -9.65
C GLU A 198 -9.30 -17.97 -9.45
N THR A 199 -8.17 -17.31 -9.72
CA THR A 199 -6.83 -17.85 -9.47
C THR A 199 -6.64 -18.09 -7.97
N ALA A 200 -6.17 -19.29 -7.62
CA ALA A 200 -5.87 -19.62 -6.22
C ALA A 200 -4.64 -18.86 -5.72
N ILE A 201 -4.68 -18.43 -4.46
CA ILE A 201 -3.58 -17.70 -3.81
C ILE A 201 -2.32 -18.61 -3.79
N PRO A 202 -1.19 -18.17 -4.34
CA PRO A 202 0.03 -18.95 -4.32
C PRO A 202 0.59 -19.01 -2.91
N PHE A 203 1.19 -20.15 -2.59
CA PHE A 203 1.89 -20.38 -1.34
C PHE A 203 3.21 -21.10 -1.62
N VAL A 204 4.11 -21.04 -0.64
CA VAL A 204 5.31 -21.88 -0.54
C VAL A 204 5.43 -22.34 0.90
N PHE A 205 5.24 -23.64 1.14
CA PHE A 205 5.30 -24.21 2.49
C PHE A 205 6.19 -25.43 2.51
N GLU A 206 6.74 -25.74 3.68
CA GLU A 206 7.66 -26.86 3.85
C GLU A 206 6.94 -28.10 4.34
N ASP A 207 7.40 -29.27 3.89
CA ASP A 207 7.03 -30.53 4.51
C ASP A 207 7.89 -30.83 5.75
N ALA A 208 7.61 -31.95 6.41
CA ALA A 208 8.35 -32.36 7.62
C ALA A 208 9.83 -32.73 7.37
N SER A 209 10.29 -32.77 6.11
CA SER A 209 11.69 -32.97 5.73
C SER A 209 12.40 -31.65 5.40
N GLY A 210 11.70 -30.51 5.48
CA GLY A 210 12.21 -29.19 5.08
C GLY A 210 12.16 -28.98 3.57
N LYS A 211 11.47 -29.85 2.82
CA LYS A 211 11.30 -29.65 1.39
C LYS A 211 10.19 -28.64 1.14
N ALA A 212 10.53 -27.53 0.48
CA ALA A 212 9.56 -26.53 0.05
C ALA A 212 8.70 -27.02 -1.13
N TYR A 213 7.41 -26.69 -1.06
CA TYR A 213 6.42 -26.94 -2.10
C TYR A 213 5.66 -25.66 -2.39
N SER A 214 5.69 -25.21 -3.65
CA SER A 214 4.85 -24.12 -4.13
C SER A 214 3.52 -24.62 -4.66
N LEU A 215 2.49 -23.76 -4.76
CA LEU A 215 1.27 -24.11 -5.48
C LEU A 215 1.56 -24.47 -6.96
N SER A 216 2.48 -23.74 -7.61
CA SER A 216 2.91 -24.01 -8.99
C SER A 216 3.57 -25.36 -9.19
N TYR A 217 4.13 -25.98 -8.13
CA TYR A 217 4.65 -27.35 -8.19
C TYR A 217 3.57 -28.37 -8.60
N PHE A 218 2.29 -28.05 -8.38
CA PHE A 218 1.16 -28.91 -8.69
C PHE A 218 0.42 -28.53 -9.99
N GLU A 219 1.00 -27.65 -10.80
CA GLU A 219 0.39 -27.20 -12.06
C GLU A 219 0.04 -28.39 -12.98
N GLY A 220 -1.09 -28.27 -13.70
CA GLY A 220 -1.65 -29.35 -14.51
C GLY A 220 -2.37 -30.45 -13.73
N LYS A 221 -2.44 -30.37 -12.40
CA LYS A 221 -3.21 -31.30 -11.56
C LYS A 221 -4.38 -30.59 -10.89
N THR A 222 -5.41 -31.37 -10.56
CA THR A 222 -6.43 -30.93 -9.62
C THR A 222 -5.86 -31.05 -8.21
N VAL A 223 -5.91 -29.96 -7.44
CA VAL A 223 -5.39 -29.93 -6.07
C VAL A 223 -6.55 -29.76 -5.11
N TYR A 224 -6.67 -30.70 -4.17
CA TYR A 224 -7.53 -30.57 -3.00
C TYR A 224 -6.67 -30.06 -1.85
N ILE A 225 -7.07 -28.94 -1.24
CA ILE A 225 -6.35 -28.33 -0.12
C ILE A 225 -7.22 -28.43 1.14
N ASP A 226 -6.71 -29.06 2.19
CA ASP A 226 -7.27 -28.97 3.54
C ASP A 226 -6.38 -28.09 4.42
N VAL A 227 -6.98 -27.09 5.08
CA VAL A 227 -6.29 -26.20 6.03
C VAL A 227 -6.81 -26.51 7.42
N TRP A 228 -5.92 -26.81 8.37
CA TRP A 228 -6.30 -27.24 9.71
C TRP A 228 -5.25 -26.89 10.77
N ALA A 229 -5.51 -27.25 12.03
CA ALA A 229 -4.56 -27.14 13.13
C ALA A 229 -4.79 -28.24 14.18
N THR A 230 -3.77 -28.61 14.96
CA THR A 230 -3.87 -29.68 15.99
C THR A 230 -4.91 -29.38 17.07
N TRP A 231 -5.12 -28.11 17.38
CA TRP A 231 -6.12 -27.64 18.34
C TRP A 231 -7.53 -27.54 17.74
N CYS A 232 -7.69 -27.57 16.42
CA CYS A 232 -8.98 -27.45 15.75
C CYS A 232 -9.82 -28.73 15.91
N ALA A 233 -10.73 -28.74 16.89
CA ALA A 233 -11.58 -29.90 17.15
C ALA A 233 -12.50 -30.29 15.96
N PRO A 234 -13.16 -29.35 15.24
CA PRO A 234 -13.93 -29.68 14.03
C PRO A 234 -13.04 -30.32 12.95
N CYS A 235 -11.89 -29.73 12.64
CA CYS A 235 -10.96 -30.27 11.64
C CYS A 235 -10.54 -31.71 11.97
N ARG A 236 -10.27 -32.02 13.25
CA ARG A 236 -9.94 -33.38 13.68
C ARG A 236 -11.08 -34.38 13.46
N LYS A 237 -12.33 -33.94 13.61
CA LYS A 237 -13.52 -34.75 13.32
C LYS A 237 -13.70 -34.99 11.82
N GLU A 238 -13.14 -34.14 10.96
CA GLU A 238 -13.19 -34.28 9.50
C GLU A 238 -12.16 -35.27 8.93
N LEU A 239 -11.06 -35.52 9.66
CA LEU A 239 -9.97 -36.39 9.23
C LEU A 239 -10.40 -37.81 8.79
N PRO A 240 -11.36 -38.50 9.45
CA PRO A 240 -11.86 -39.80 8.96
C PRO A 240 -12.50 -39.70 7.57
N TYR A 241 -13.28 -38.65 7.30
CA TYR A 241 -13.91 -38.45 6.00
C TYR A 241 -12.88 -38.08 4.92
N LEU A 242 -11.83 -37.34 5.28
CA LEU A 242 -10.71 -37.08 4.38
C LEU A 242 -10.00 -38.38 3.98
N LYS A 243 -9.85 -39.34 4.91
CA LYS A 243 -9.31 -40.68 4.61
C LYS A 243 -10.18 -41.42 3.61
N GLU A 244 -11.50 -41.43 3.80
CA GLU A 244 -12.44 -42.07 2.88
C GLU A 244 -12.39 -41.44 1.48
N LEU A 245 -12.36 -40.10 1.41
CA LEU A 245 -12.25 -39.36 0.16
C LEU A 245 -10.96 -39.72 -0.58
N HIS A 246 -9.83 -39.74 0.14
CA HIS A 246 -8.54 -40.13 -0.42
C HIS A 246 -8.57 -41.57 -0.95
N GLU A 247 -9.12 -42.54 -0.19
CA GLU A 247 -9.24 -43.93 -0.63
C GLU A 247 -10.11 -44.10 -1.89
N LYS A 248 -11.20 -43.32 -1.98
CA LYS A 248 -12.08 -43.30 -3.17
C LYS A 248 -11.34 -42.81 -4.41
N PHE A 249 -10.51 -41.79 -4.28
CA PHE A 249 -9.81 -41.17 -5.41
C PHE A 249 -8.36 -41.63 -5.60
N LYS A 250 -7.85 -42.58 -4.80
CA LYS A 250 -6.43 -43.01 -4.85
C LYS A 250 -5.93 -43.46 -6.21
N LYS A 251 -6.80 -43.94 -7.11
CA LYS A 251 -6.43 -44.37 -8.47
C LYS A 251 -6.29 -43.20 -9.45
N ASN A 252 -6.85 -42.03 -9.12
CA ASN A 252 -6.76 -40.84 -9.96
C ASN A 252 -5.39 -40.16 -9.78
N LYS A 253 -4.52 -40.29 -10.79
CA LYS A 253 -3.18 -39.68 -10.78
C LYS A 253 -3.19 -38.17 -10.98
N ASN A 254 -4.32 -37.60 -11.44
CA ASN A 254 -4.48 -36.18 -11.71
C ASN A 254 -5.00 -35.40 -10.49
N LEU A 255 -5.36 -36.08 -9.39
CA LEU A 255 -5.77 -35.45 -8.14
C LEU A 255 -4.65 -35.55 -7.10
N VAL A 256 -4.31 -34.42 -6.47
CA VAL A 256 -3.35 -34.33 -5.38
C VAL A 256 -4.05 -33.78 -4.14
N PHE A 257 -3.79 -34.41 -3.00
CA PHE A 257 -4.23 -33.92 -1.70
C PHE A 257 -3.08 -33.20 -1.00
N VAL A 258 -3.31 -31.96 -0.60
CA VAL A 258 -2.37 -31.12 0.14
C VAL A 258 -3.03 -30.72 1.45
N SER A 259 -2.40 -31.09 2.55
CA SER A 259 -2.85 -30.81 3.92
C SER A 259 -1.92 -29.79 4.55
N ILE A 260 -2.44 -28.62 4.90
CA ILE A 260 -1.69 -27.47 5.39
C ILE A 260 -2.03 -27.24 6.86
N SER A 261 -1.02 -27.30 7.72
CA SER A 261 -1.16 -26.92 9.12
C SER A 261 -0.98 -25.42 9.34
N THR A 262 -1.81 -24.85 10.20
CA THR A 262 -1.74 -23.48 10.71
C THR A 262 -1.31 -23.44 12.19
N ASP A 263 -0.75 -24.53 12.71
CA ASP A 263 -0.16 -24.56 14.05
C ASP A 263 0.97 -23.53 14.18
N ALA A 264 1.10 -22.90 15.35
CA ALA A 264 2.20 -21.99 15.62
C ALA A 264 3.52 -22.76 15.75
N VAL A 265 4.67 -22.13 15.48
CA VAL A 265 6.01 -22.76 15.52
C VAL A 265 6.25 -23.58 16.80
N LYS A 266 5.78 -23.11 17.95
CA LYS A 266 5.87 -23.81 19.25
C LYS A 266 5.15 -25.18 19.29
N ASP A 267 4.19 -25.39 18.40
CA ASP A 267 3.34 -26.58 18.29
C ASP A 267 3.76 -27.49 17.12
N TYR A 268 4.89 -27.21 16.48
CA TYR A 268 5.44 -27.99 15.36
C TYR A 268 5.56 -29.50 15.65
N GLU A 269 6.00 -29.86 16.87
CA GLU A 269 6.10 -31.27 17.28
C GLU A 269 4.72 -31.93 17.46
N LYS A 270 3.69 -31.17 17.85
CA LYS A 270 2.31 -31.68 17.91
C LYS A 270 1.80 -31.99 16.51
N TRP A 271 2.06 -31.09 15.55
CA TRP A 271 1.73 -31.32 14.14
C TRP A 271 2.45 -32.57 13.61
N LYS A 272 3.77 -32.69 13.80
CA LYS A 272 4.55 -33.87 13.39
C LYS A 272 3.97 -35.16 13.96
N LYS A 273 3.57 -35.17 15.24
CA LYS A 273 2.95 -36.32 15.89
C LYS A 273 1.60 -36.67 15.26
N MET A 274 0.74 -35.67 15.03
CA MET A 274 -0.58 -35.88 14.41
C MET A 274 -0.46 -36.35 12.95
N ARG A 275 0.47 -35.77 12.19
CA ARG A 275 0.86 -36.21 10.84
C ARG A 275 1.28 -37.68 10.84
N ASN A 276 2.04 -38.12 11.85
CA ASN A 276 2.42 -39.53 11.98
C ASN A 276 1.20 -40.45 12.16
N CYS A 277 0.14 -39.99 12.84
CA CYS A 277 -1.13 -40.72 12.92
C CYS A 277 -1.92 -40.72 11.59
N MET A 278 -1.61 -39.79 10.67
CA MET A 278 -2.14 -39.75 9.30
C MET A 278 -1.32 -40.57 8.30
N LYS A 279 -0.19 -41.20 8.70
CA LYS A 279 0.73 -41.96 7.82
C LYS A 279 0.10 -43.11 7.03
N SER A 280 -1.11 -43.56 7.37
CA SER A 280 -1.86 -44.50 6.54
C SER A 280 -2.18 -43.92 5.14
N LEU A 281 -2.02 -42.61 4.95
CA LEU A 281 -2.31 -41.86 3.73
C LEU A 281 -1.01 -41.44 3.00
N ARG A 282 -0.22 -42.42 2.53
CA ARG A 282 1.11 -42.21 1.89
C ARG A 282 1.14 -41.25 0.68
N ARG A 283 0.00 -40.72 0.23
CA ARG A 283 -0.14 -39.83 -0.93
C ARG A 283 -0.68 -38.44 -0.62
N ILE A 284 -1.00 -38.13 0.65
CA ILE A 284 -1.29 -36.75 1.06
C ILE A 284 0.03 -36.03 1.33
N ARG A 285 0.23 -34.89 0.66
CA ARG A 285 1.35 -33.99 0.94
C ARG A 285 0.99 -33.14 2.15
N THR A 286 1.74 -33.27 3.23
CA THR A 286 1.50 -32.50 4.47
C THR A 286 2.52 -31.39 4.57
N LEU A 287 2.05 -30.15 4.59
CA LEU A 287 2.84 -28.94 4.63
C LEU A 287 2.60 -28.18 5.94
N TYR A 288 3.56 -27.34 6.30
CA TYR A 288 3.55 -26.51 7.49
C TYR A 288 3.69 -25.04 7.08
N LEU A 289 2.72 -24.21 7.48
CA LEU A 289 2.71 -22.76 7.28
C LEU A 289 3.73 -22.06 8.19
#